data_AF-A0A9X4QNY0-F1
#
_entry.id   AF-A0A9X4QNY0-F1
#
_cell.length_a   1.000
_cell.length_b   1.000
_cell.length_c   1.000
_cell.angle_alpha   90.00
_cell.angle_beta   90.00
_cell.angle_gamma   90.00
#
_symmetry.space_group_name_H-M   'P 1'
#
loop_
_entity.id
_entity.type
_entity.pdbx_description
1 polymer ?
#
loop_
_entity_poly.entity_id
_entity_poly.type
_entity_poly.pdbx_seq_one_letter_code
_entity_poly.pdbx_strand_id
1 'polypeptide(L)'
;MVIAGSLAFWIGNAEGIANQVFGGFISLTLYPTGIFRGAAKVILFTVVPAGFIGYMPIGLMRDFEPGFAAASFGAAAIFSACGALLFRAGLARYASGNAMAMRN
;
A
#
# COMPACT_ATOMS: atom_id res chain seq x y z
N MET A 1 -1.28 3.42 -3.11
CA MET A 1 -2.52 4.04 -3.64
C MET A 1 -3.15 3.24 -4.78
N VAL A 2 -2.38 2.59 -5.65
CA VAL A 2 -2.91 1.73 -6.73
C VAL A 2 -3.90 0.67 -6.21
N ILE A 3 -3.60 -0.02 -5.11
CA ILE A 3 -4.50 -1.03 -4.51
C ILE A 3 -5.84 -0.41 -4.09
N ALA A 4 -5.81 0.69 -3.32
CA ALA A 4 -7.01 1.36 -2.84
C ALA A 4 -7.84 1.94 -4.00
N GLY A 5 -7.19 2.57 -4.99
CA GLY A 5 -7.86 3.07 -6.18
C GLY A 5 -8.44 1.97 -7.08
N SER A 6 -7.81 0.79 -7.12
CA SER A 6 -8.32 -0.34 -7.91
C SER A 6 -9.69 -0.81 -7.43
N LEU A 7 -10.05 -0.60 -6.16
CA LEU A 7 -11.39 -0.91 -5.63
C LEU A 7 -12.52 -0.22 -6.41
N ALA A 8 -12.23 0.86 -7.15
CA ALA A 8 -13.20 1.56 -8.00
C ALA A 8 -13.81 0.62 -9.04
N PHE A 9 -13.03 -0.34 -9.57
CA PHE A 9 -13.50 -1.31 -10.55
C PHE A 9 -14.59 -2.26 -10.02
N TRP A 10 -14.74 -2.37 -8.69
CA TRP A 10 -15.73 -3.22 -8.05
C TRP A 10 -16.87 -2.46 -7.38
N ILE A 11 -16.60 -1.29 -6.79
CA ILE A 11 -17.55 -0.60 -5.90
C ILE A 11 -18.01 0.76 -6.47
N GLY A 12 -17.40 1.26 -7.55
CA GLY A 12 -17.86 2.47 -8.26
C GLY A 12 -17.48 3.81 -7.60
N ASN A 13 -17.12 3.84 -6.30
CA ASN A 13 -16.59 5.03 -5.61
C ASN A 13 -15.45 4.68 -4.63
N ALA A 14 -14.26 4.42 -5.16
CA ALA A 14 -13.07 4.17 -4.33
C ALA A 14 -12.22 5.41 -4.03
N GLU A 15 -12.59 6.58 -4.56
CA GLU A 15 -11.86 7.82 -4.31
C GLU A 15 -11.95 8.23 -2.82
N GLY A 16 -13.14 8.15 -2.23
CA GLY A 16 -13.32 8.38 -0.79
C GLY A 16 -12.52 7.40 0.08
N ILE A 17 -12.48 6.12 -0.32
CA ILE A 17 -11.70 5.09 0.38
C ILE A 17 -10.20 5.36 0.24
N ALA A 18 -9.73 5.69 -0.96
CA ALA A 18 -8.33 6.02 -1.20
C ALA A 18 -7.88 7.24 -0.40
N ASN A 19 -8.71 8.28 -0.33
CA ASN A 19 -8.45 9.48 0.46
C ASN A 19 -8.43 9.19 1.97
N GLN A 20 -9.34 8.37 2.49
CA GLN A 20 -9.31 7.96 3.90
C GLN A 20 -8.10 7.10 4.24
N VAL A 21 -7.75 6.14 3.38
CA VAL A 21 -6.56 5.29 3.54
C VAL A 21 -5.29 6.15 3.52
N PHE A 22 -5.21 7.14 2.62
CA PHE A 22 -4.09 8.07 2.55
C PHE A 22 -3.98 8.95 3.79
N GLY A 23 -5.10 9.54 4.26
CA GLY A 23 -5.12 10.34 5.48
C GLY A 23 -4.71 9.55 6.73
N GLY A 24 -5.17 8.29 6.84
CA GLY A 24 -4.74 7.38 7.90
C GLY A 24 -3.25 7.08 7.85
N PHE A 25 -2.71 6.88 6.65
CA PHE A 25 -1.28 6.67 6.41
C PHE A 25 -0.41 7.84 6.91
N ILE A 26 -0.81 9.06 6.55
CA ILE A 26 -0.12 10.29 6.94
C ILE A 26 -0.12 10.42 8.47
N SER A 27 -1.29 10.20 9.10
CA SER A 27 -1.44 10.24 10.56
C SER A 27 -0.51 9.24 11.25
N LEU A 28 -0.45 8.01 10.77
CA LEU A 28 0.42 6.96 11.34
C LEU A 28 1.91 7.21 11.12
N THR A 29 2.29 7.94 10.06
CA THR A 29 3.69 8.27 9.76
C THR A 29 4.18 9.46 10.58
N LEU A 30 3.30 10.42 10.88
CA LEU A 30 3.62 11.61 11.67
C LEU A 30 3.61 11.35 13.18
N TYR A 31 2.93 10.30 13.65
CA TYR A 31 2.91 9.96 15.07
C TYR A 31 4.26 9.34 15.50
N PRO A 32 4.93 9.88 16.55
CA PRO A 32 6.23 9.39 16.98
C PRO A 32 6.11 7.93 17.46
N THR A 33 7.01 7.08 16.95
CA THR A 33 7.00 5.62 17.17
C THR A 33 7.10 5.19 18.63
N GLY A 34 7.44 6.10 19.55
CA GLY A 34 7.56 5.85 20.99
C GLY A 34 6.23 5.53 21.70
N ILE A 35 5.08 5.83 21.10
CA ILE A 35 3.76 5.61 21.71
C ILE A 35 3.24 4.19 21.41
N PHE A 36 3.71 3.54 20.36
CA PHE A 36 3.21 2.24 19.92
C PHE A 36 4.00 1.08 20.56
N ARG A 37 3.39 0.42 21.57
CA ARG A 37 3.90 -0.82 22.19
C ARG A 37 3.14 -2.05 21.68
N GLY A 38 3.83 -3.19 21.57
CA GLY A 38 3.22 -4.49 21.27
C GLY A 38 2.65 -4.63 19.85
N ALA A 39 1.40 -5.09 19.74
CA ALA A 39 0.72 -5.40 18.47
C ALA A 39 0.60 -4.20 17.53
N ALA A 40 0.45 -2.98 18.06
CA ALA A 40 0.39 -1.76 17.26
C ALA A 40 1.70 -1.50 16.50
N LYS A 41 2.86 -1.83 17.10
CA LYS A 41 4.17 -1.74 16.45
C LYS A 41 4.30 -2.76 15.33
N VAL A 42 3.82 -3.99 15.53
CA VAL A 42 3.80 -5.01 14.49
C VAL A 42 2.97 -4.53 13.31
N ILE A 43 1.74 -4.06 13.54
CA ILE A 43 0.85 -3.52 12.49
C ILE A 43 1.49 -2.30 11.79
N LEU A 44 2.13 -1.38 12.53
CA LEU A 44 2.82 -0.22 11.95
C LEU A 44 4.07 -0.56 11.14
N PHE A 45 4.66 -1.74 11.34
CA PHE A 45 5.84 -2.19 10.60
C PHE A 45 5.49 -3.25 9.54
N THR A 46 4.29 -3.87 9.57
CA THR A 46 3.86 -4.90 8.61
C THR A 46 2.70 -4.47 7.72
N VAL A 47 1.72 -3.73 8.22
CA VAL A 47 0.50 -3.31 7.49
C VAL A 47 0.65 -1.92 6.89
N VAL A 48 1.36 -1.03 7.58
CA VAL A 48 1.65 0.31 7.08
C VAL A 48 3.17 0.41 6.84
N PRO A 49 3.66 0.70 5.63
CA PRO A 49 5.06 0.98 5.35
C PRO A 49 5.56 2.29 5.98
N ALA A 50 4.89 2.84 7.00
CA ALA A 50 5.25 4.11 7.62
C ALA A 50 6.58 4.00 8.38
N GLY A 51 6.77 2.92 9.14
CA GLY A 51 8.06 2.62 9.78
C GLY A 51 9.17 2.42 8.76
N PHE A 52 8.85 1.82 7.61
CA PHE A 52 9.76 1.66 6.49
C PHE A 52 10.15 3.01 5.88
N ILE A 53 9.20 3.85 5.51
CA ILE A 53 9.44 5.15 4.86
C ILE A 53 10.16 6.13 5.80
N GLY A 54 9.82 6.13 7.09
CA GLY A 54 10.38 7.05 8.07
C GLY A 54 11.79 6.69 8.56
N TYR A 55 12.09 5.39 8.75
CA TYR A 55 13.37 4.94 9.32
C TYR A 55 14.37 4.39 8.30
N MET A 56 13.92 3.92 7.13
CA MET A 56 14.81 3.36 6.10
C MET A 56 15.90 4.34 5.66
N PRO A 57 15.64 5.64 5.40
CA PRO A 57 16.68 6.57 4.98
C PRO A 57 17.71 6.81 6.08
N ILE A 58 17.26 6.89 7.34
CA ILE A 58 18.10 7.17 8.51
C ILE A 58 18.99 5.95 8.82
N GLY A 59 18.44 4.74 8.73
CA GLY A 59 19.18 3.49 8.93
C GLY A 59 20.22 3.25 7.82
N LEU A 60 19.83 3.38 6.54
CA LEU A 60 20.75 3.20 5.41
C LEU A 60 21.90 4.21 5.40
N MET A 61 21.66 5.45 5.83
CA MET A 61 22.70 6.48 5.90
C MET A 61 23.69 6.27 7.05
N ARG A 62 23.28 5.58 8.12
CA ARG A 62 24.08 5.44 9.33
C ARG A 62 24.96 4.19 9.31
N ASP A 63 24.39 3.04 8.94
CA ASP A 63 25.09 1.77 8.77
C ASP A 63 24.45 1.03 7.60
N PHE A 64 25.11 1.05 6.43
CA PHE A 64 24.59 0.36 5.25
C PHE A 64 24.65 -1.15 5.44
N GLU A 65 23.49 -1.77 5.66
CA GLU A 65 23.35 -3.22 5.77
C GLU A 65 22.74 -3.80 4.49
N PRO A 66 23.51 -4.54 3.66
CA PRO A 66 23.04 -5.05 2.37
C PRO A 66 21.82 -5.97 2.48
N GLY A 67 21.73 -6.75 3.57
CA GLY A 67 20.60 -7.65 3.83
C GLY A 67 19.30 -6.88 4.04
N PHE A 68 19.34 -5.81 4.84
CA PHE A 68 18.19 -4.93 5.04
C PHE A 68 17.78 -4.23 3.74
N ALA A 69 18.76 -3.75 2.95
CA ALA A 69 18.49 -3.12 1.66
C ALA A 69 17.85 -4.10 0.65
N ALA A 70 18.32 -5.35 0.60
CA ALA A 70 17.73 -6.38 -0.26
C ALA A 70 16.30 -6.74 0.18
N ALA A 71 16.07 -6.92 1.48
CA ALA A 71 14.73 -7.17 2.02
C ALA A 71 13.75 -6.02 1.73
N SER A 72 14.23 -4.78 1.82
CA SER A 72 13.50 -3.55 1.46
C SER A 72 13.06 -3.55 0.01
N PHE A 73 13.98 -3.84 -0.90
CA PHE A 73 13.68 -3.97 -2.33
C PHE A 73 12.69 -5.09 -2.62
N GLY A 74 12.86 -6.25 -1.97
CA GLY A 74 11.94 -7.38 -2.08
C GLY A 74 10.51 -7.01 -1.67
N ALA A 75 10.36 -6.36 -0.51
CA ALA A 75 9.06 -5.89 -0.04
C ALA A 75 8.43 -4.89 -1.02
N ALA A 76 9.19 -3.91 -1.51
CA ALA A 76 8.71 -2.94 -2.49
C ALA A 76 8.26 -3.60 -3.80
N ALA A 77 9.00 -4.59 -4.29
CA ALA A 77 8.66 -5.36 -5.48
C ALA A 77 7.36 -6.17 -5.28
N ILE A 78 7.20 -6.84 -4.13
CA ILE A 78 5.97 -7.58 -3.79
C ILE A 78 4.77 -6.65 -3.75
N PHE A 79 4.85 -5.51 -3.05
CA PHE A 79 3.74 -4.56 -2.99
C PHE A 79 3.36 -4.01 -4.37
N SER A 80 4.36 -3.73 -5.20
CA SER A 80 4.15 -3.26 -6.57
C SER A 80 3.49 -4.32 -7.45
N ALA A 81 3.95 -5.57 -7.37
CA ALA A 81 3.37 -6.69 -8.09
C ALA A 81 1.93 -6.96 -7.65
N CYS A 82 1.65 -6.98 -6.34
CA CYS A 82 0.29 -7.12 -5.80
C CYS A 82 -0.62 -6.01 -6.32
N GLY A 83 -0.16 -4.76 -6.31
CA GLY A 83 -0.92 -3.63 -6.86
C GLY A 83 -1.23 -3.78 -8.35
N ALA A 84 -0.24 -4.18 -9.15
CA ALA A 84 -0.42 -4.40 -10.58
C ALA A 84 -1.39 -5.55 -10.89
N LEU A 85 -1.31 -6.66 -10.15
CA LEU A 85 -2.22 -7.80 -10.31
C LEU A 85 -3.66 -7.43 -9.95
N LEU A 86 -3.87 -6.74 -8.83
CA LEU A 86 -5.18 -6.24 -8.42
C LEU A 86 -5.75 -5.29 -9.48
N PHE A 87 -4.95 -4.35 -9.97
CA PHE A 87 -5.38 -3.42 -11.02
C PHE A 87 -5.82 -4.16 -12.29
N ARG A 88 -5.01 -5.10 -12.78
CA ARG A 88 -5.32 -5.89 -13.99
C ARG A 88 -6.57 -6.75 -13.80
N ALA A 89 -6.73 -7.38 -12.65
CA ALA A 89 -7.89 -8.19 -12.33
C ALA A 89 -9.18 -7.34 -12.28
N GLY A 90 -9.11 -6.15 -11.67
CA GLY A 90 -10.22 -5.20 -11.64
C GLY A 90 -10.61 -4.71 -13.04
N LEU A 91 -9.61 -4.34 -13.84
CA LEU A 91 -9.82 -3.88 -15.21
C LEU A 91 -10.48 -4.97 -16.09
N ALA A 92 -10.02 -6.22 -16.01
CA ALA A 92 -10.59 -7.33 -16.78
C ALA A 92 -12.06 -7.57 -16.43
N ARG A 93 -12.41 -7.50 -15.13
CA ARG A 93 -13.80 -7.62 -14.68
C ARG A 93 -14.66 -6.45 -15.17
N TYR A 94 -14.18 -5.22 -15.02
CA TYR A 94 -14.90 -4.03 -15.49
C TYR A 94 -15.17 -4.09 -17.00
N ALA A 95 -14.16 -4.45 -17.80
CA ALA A 95 -14.29 -4.59 -19.24
C ALA A 95 -15.32 -5.67 -19.64
N SER A 96 -15.33 -6.81 -18.95
CA SER A 96 -16.31 -7.88 -19.20
C SER A 96 -17.75 -7.48 -18.86
N GLY A 97 -17.96 -6.71 -17.79
CA GLY A 97 -19.27 -6.19 -17.41
C GLY A 97 -19.79 -5.12 -18.39
N ASN A 98 -18.90 -4.24 -18.86
CA ASN A 98 -19.23 -3.22 -19.86
C ASN A 98 -19.60 -3.85 -21.22
N ALA A 99 -18.87 -4.88 -21.64
CA ALA A 99 -19.16 -5.60 -22.89
C ALA A 99 -20.54 -6.29 -22.89
N MET A 100 -21.01 -6.74 -21.71
CA MET A 100 -22.36 -7.30 -21.56
C MET A 100 -23.44 -6.21 -21.56
N ALA A 101 -23.16 -5.03 -20.97
CA ALA A 101 -24.08 -3.90 -20.97
C ALA A 101 -24.27 -3.28 -22.36
N MET A 102 -23.23 -3.28 -23.22
CA MET A 102 -23.30 -2.78 -24.60
C MET A 102 -24.06 -3.71 -25.56
N ARG A 103 -24.38 -4.95 -25.17
CA ARG A 103 -25.09 -5.94 -26.00
C ARG A 103 -26.62 -5.90 -25.81
N ASN A 104 -27.12 -5.21 -24.80
CA ASN A 104 -28.55 -5.02 -24.54
C ASN A 104 -29.00 -3.62 -24.99
#